data_AF-B7P141-F1
#
_entry.id   AF-B7P141-F1
#
_cell.length_a   1.000
_cell.length_b   1.000
_cell.length_c   1.000
_cell.angle_alpha   90.00
_cell.angle_beta   90.00
_cell.angle_gamma   90.00
#
_symmetry.space_group_name_H-M   'P 1'
#
loop_
_entity.id
_entity.type
_entity.pdbx_description
1 polymer ?
#
loop_
_entity_poly.entity_id
_entity_poly.type
_entity_poly.pdbx_seq_one_letter_code
_entity_poly.pdbx_strand_id
1 'polypeptide(L)'
;QLSQQLEAVTREKDGMVVRYATSEKEVIVARKALEEADKRLRDLAKERDQYFSRVRSLSQERSRLCTNLDTKLAELARLHKEQERLRDDLASRDIKIKWAQNKLRTEVDAHKETQGRLEQAQLRLRDLREEADQVRRDCHEMLRREGSPDSRRDELDQLRLRLEASLNQEHALTAKVCQLPALISFSADYAHIWVLSGITSMCGPVEVGARTAQQVQAECELTHVQVEQLERERSEQEQTLARLKQELDDKSGLELQLARYKADASQVEAERLGQAAAEAQADLEACHTKEAELLLFTQQLTSRSVQLQSDHSLLSLKVTGEAALGEAALKTASLACCLRPPRVRAFEKRDPSLHSPAERAQGPSLQLVRGRPMRLTVRLEEADNEQRVMQRRHLSSVKVPVSQLQELARELQHVKRQLERQQEAASTQDASSPEPSSQPSSQPSSQPLVGFVNTGRHDLPVQPDVQMLLERIVRLQKSLARKKDKLDFLEEHVGHLLLELKNKSRIIQNYVAREEAGALIPSSMDCNKEELARRGGIMASVFGSQPLDAGMTLELSLEMNRKLQLVLEDTLLKNITLKESMDTLGQEIARLTRASSAPDRPR
;
A
#
# COMPACT_ATOMS: atom_id res chain seq x y z
N GLN A 1 -25.57 45.63 89.26
CA GLN A 1 -25.33 44.17 89.21
C GLN A 1 -26.37 43.46 88.33
N LEU A 2 -27.68 43.55 88.61
CA LEU A 2 -28.73 42.94 87.77
C LEU A 2 -28.72 43.38 86.30
N SER A 3 -28.55 44.67 86.00
CA SER A 3 -28.46 45.17 84.62
C SER A 3 -27.28 44.57 83.83
N GLN A 4 -26.12 44.40 84.49
CA GLN A 4 -24.93 43.80 83.86
C GLN A 4 -25.12 42.29 83.61
N GLN A 5 -25.81 41.59 84.52
CA GLN A 5 -26.15 40.18 84.32
C GLN A 5 -27.17 40.00 83.19
N LEU A 6 -28.16 40.88 83.08
CA LEU A 6 -29.15 40.85 81.99
C LEU A 6 -28.46 41.11 80.64
N GLU A 7 -27.56 42.09 80.56
CA GLU A 7 -26.75 42.32 79.36
C GLU A 7 -25.85 41.13 79.01
N ALA A 8 -25.24 40.47 80.01
CA ALA A 8 -24.41 39.28 79.78
C ALA A 8 -25.23 38.12 79.19
N VAL A 9 -26.41 37.83 79.75
CA VAL A 9 -27.32 36.80 79.24
C VAL A 9 -27.83 37.15 77.84
N THR A 10 -28.09 38.43 77.56
CA THR A 10 -28.53 38.88 76.23
C THR A 10 -27.41 38.70 75.19
N ARG A 11 -26.16 39.07 75.54
CA ARG A 11 -24.98 38.84 74.69
C ARG A 11 -24.72 37.35 74.46
N GLU A 12 -24.91 36.49 75.46
CA GLU A 12 -24.80 35.04 75.30
C GLU A 12 -25.89 34.48 74.39
N LYS A 13 -27.15 34.92 74.55
CA LYS A 13 -28.27 34.53 73.67
C LYS A 13 -27.99 34.93 72.23
N ASP A 14 -27.56 36.17 72.00
CA ASP A 14 -27.24 36.65 70.65
C ASP A 14 -26.01 35.91 70.08
N GLY A 15 -25.02 35.60 70.91
CA GLY A 15 -23.88 34.76 70.56
C GLY A 15 -24.27 33.30 70.25
N MET A 16 -25.30 32.74 70.87
CA MET A 16 -25.85 31.43 70.53
C MET A 16 -26.56 31.46 69.17
N VAL A 17 -27.33 32.50 68.88
CA VAL A 17 -28.00 32.66 67.58
C VAL A 17 -26.98 32.75 66.45
N VAL A 18 -25.90 33.52 66.63
CA VAL A 18 -24.81 33.61 65.64
C VAL A 18 -24.11 32.26 65.47
N ARG A 19 -23.84 31.54 66.56
CA ARG A 19 -23.24 30.19 66.50
C ARG A 19 -24.16 29.17 65.79
N TYR A 20 -25.46 29.23 66.04
CA TYR A 20 -26.42 28.39 65.34
C TYR A 20 -26.48 28.72 63.85
N ALA A 21 -26.62 30.01 63.48
CA ALA A 21 -26.65 30.45 62.09
C ALA A 21 -25.36 30.13 61.32
N THR A 22 -24.19 30.21 61.98
CA THR A 22 -22.91 29.79 61.39
C THR A 22 -22.85 28.28 61.20
N SER A 23 -23.26 27.48 62.19
CA SER A 23 -23.33 26.02 62.05
C SER A 23 -24.31 25.58 60.95
N GLU A 24 -25.46 26.24 60.81
CA GLU A 24 -26.45 25.91 59.79
C GLU A 24 -25.96 26.30 58.40
N LYS A 25 -25.27 27.43 58.26
CA LYS A 25 -24.55 27.80 57.04
C LYS A 25 -23.51 26.74 56.66
N GLU A 26 -22.71 26.26 57.61
CA GLU A 26 -21.73 25.20 57.38
C GLU A 26 -22.39 23.89 56.93
N VAL A 27 -23.50 23.48 57.55
CA VAL A 27 -24.28 22.30 57.13
C VAL A 27 -24.81 22.45 55.72
N ILE A 28 -25.33 23.63 55.34
CA ILE A 28 -25.81 23.89 53.97
C ILE A 28 -24.66 23.80 52.96
N VAL A 29 -23.50 24.38 53.29
CA VAL A 29 -22.31 24.31 52.42
C VAL A 29 -21.84 22.86 52.27
N ALA A 30 -21.81 22.09 53.36
CA ALA A 30 -21.44 20.68 53.33
C ALA A 30 -22.42 19.83 52.50
N ARG A 31 -23.74 20.08 52.62
CA ARG A 31 -24.75 19.41 51.79
C ARG A 31 -24.59 19.72 50.31
N LYS A 32 -24.35 20.99 49.94
CA LYS A 32 -24.09 21.37 48.55
C LYS A 32 -22.84 20.69 48.01
N ALA A 33 -21.76 20.66 48.79
CA ALA A 33 -20.53 19.97 48.41
C ALA A 33 -20.75 18.46 48.22
N LEU A 34 -21.57 17.83 49.07
CA LEU A 34 -21.95 16.42 48.93
C LEU A 34 -22.76 16.18 47.66
N GLU A 35 -23.77 17.00 47.38
CA GLU A 35 -24.58 16.89 46.14
C GLU A 35 -23.74 17.09 44.87
N GLU A 36 -22.76 18.00 44.90
CA GLU A 36 -21.81 18.18 43.80
C GLU A 36 -20.89 16.98 43.64
N ALA A 37 -20.40 16.40 44.74
CA ALA A 37 -19.59 15.19 44.71
C ALA A 37 -20.39 13.98 44.18
N ASP A 38 -21.64 13.81 44.59
CA ASP A 38 -22.53 12.75 44.11
C ASP A 38 -22.85 12.89 42.62
N LYS A 39 -23.00 14.12 42.11
CA LYS A 39 -23.15 14.37 40.67
C LYS A 39 -21.88 13.95 39.93
N ARG A 40 -20.70 14.35 40.40
CA ARG A 40 -19.42 13.95 39.80
C ARG A 40 -19.23 12.43 39.82
N LEU A 41 -19.57 11.75 40.91
CA LEU A 41 -19.50 10.28 40.99
C LEU A 41 -20.42 9.60 39.97
N ARG A 42 -21.63 10.13 39.74
CA ARG A 42 -22.55 9.60 38.72
C ARG A 42 -22.01 9.79 37.32
N ASP A 43 -21.39 10.93 37.03
CA ASP A 43 -20.82 11.20 35.70
C ASP A 43 -19.58 10.33 35.45
N LEU A 44 -18.69 10.18 36.43
CA LEU A 44 -17.57 9.24 36.37
C LEU A 44 -18.02 7.79 36.21
N ALA A 45 -19.14 7.38 36.84
CA ALA A 45 -19.69 6.04 36.65
C ALA A 45 -20.20 5.81 35.22
N LYS A 46 -20.82 6.82 34.59
CA LYS A 46 -21.22 6.75 33.17
C LYS A 46 -20.00 6.66 32.26
N GLU A 47 -18.95 7.45 32.53
CA GLU A 47 -17.71 7.39 31.77
C GLU A 47 -17.04 6.01 31.89
N ARG A 48 -16.96 5.44 33.10
CA ARG A 48 -16.49 4.07 33.31
C ARG A 48 -17.25 3.06 32.46
N ASP A 49 -18.59 3.14 32.44
CA ASP A 49 -19.42 2.20 31.69
C ASP A 49 -19.23 2.37 30.17
N GLN A 50 -19.06 3.60 29.70
CA GLN A 50 -18.68 3.89 28.31
C GLN A 50 -17.33 3.26 27.97
N TYR A 51 -16.29 3.45 28.80
CA TYR A 51 -14.98 2.85 28.57
C TYR A 51 -15.05 1.31 28.60
N PHE A 52 -15.81 0.73 29.53
CA PHE A 52 -15.99 -0.72 29.60
C PHE A 52 -16.65 -1.27 28.33
N SER A 53 -17.68 -0.59 27.81
CA SER A 53 -18.30 -0.97 26.53
C SER A 53 -17.33 -0.87 25.36
N ARG A 54 -16.47 0.16 25.34
CA ARG A 54 -15.44 0.33 24.31
C ARG A 54 -14.39 -0.76 24.36
N VAL A 55 -13.90 -1.11 25.55
CA VAL A 55 -12.96 -2.23 25.74
C VAL A 55 -13.56 -3.55 25.27
N ARG A 56 -14.86 -3.78 25.54
CA ARG A 56 -15.55 -4.99 25.06
C ARG A 56 -15.65 -5.05 23.54
N SER A 57 -15.96 -3.92 22.88
CA SER A 57 -15.96 -3.83 21.40
C SER A 57 -14.57 -4.12 20.83
N LEU A 58 -13.54 -3.46 21.36
CA LEU A 58 -12.15 -3.65 20.93
C LEU A 58 -11.67 -5.10 21.14
N SER A 59 -12.07 -5.74 22.24
CA SER A 59 -11.77 -7.15 22.50
C SER A 59 -12.43 -8.08 21.47
N GLN A 60 -13.69 -7.80 21.10
CA GLN A 60 -14.39 -8.56 20.07
C GLN A 60 -13.76 -8.35 18.69
N GLU A 61 -13.38 -7.11 18.35
CA GLU A 61 -12.65 -6.78 17.12
C GLU A 61 -11.30 -7.48 17.06
N ARG A 62 -10.53 -7.47 18.16
CA ARG A 62 -9.28 -8.22 18.28
C ARG A 62 -9.48 -9.70 17.98
N SER A 63 -10.47 -10.35 18.58
CA SER A 63 -10.75 -11.77 18.34
C SER A 63 -11.13 -12.04 16.88
N ARG A 64 -11.93 -11.16 16.25
CA ARG A 64 -12.27 -11.27 14.82
C ARG A 64 -11.04 -11.13 13.92
N LEU A 65 -10.14 -10.19 14.24
CA LEU A 65 -8.89 -10.00 13.50
C LEU A 65 -7.97 -11.22 13.64
N CYS A 66 -7.84 -11.80 14.84
CA CYS A 66 -7.08 -13.03 15.04
C CYS A 66 -7.62 -14.18 14.18
N THR A 67 -8.94 -14.42 14.20
CA THR A 67 -9.54 -15.47 13.36
C THR A 67 -9.31 -15.22 11.86
N ASN A 68 -9.37 -13.96 11.42
CA ASN A 68 -9.09 -13.62 10.04
C ASN A 68 -7.62 -13.88 9.67
N LEU A 69 -6.68 -13.54 10.56
CA LEU A 69 -5.26 -13.83 10.35
C LEU A 69 -5.01 -15.34 10.24
N ASP A 70 -5.61 -16.15 11.10
CA ASP A 70 -5.49 -17.61 11.04
C ASP A 70 -6.01 -18.17 9.71
N THR A 71 -7.15 -17.68 9.22
CA THR A 71 -7.67 -18.08 7.90
C THR A 71 -6.72 -17.71 6.77
N LYS A 72 -6.10 -16.53 6.83
CA LYS A 72 -5.12 -16.09 5.82
C LYS A 72 -3.83 -16.89 5.88
N LEU A 73 -3.35 -17.27 7.06
CA LEU A 73 -2.21 -18.18 7.20
C LEU A 73 -2.50 -19.55 6.59
N ALA A 74 -3.72 -20.08 6.79
CA ALA A 74 -4.15 -21.34 6.18
C ALA A 74 -4.26 -21.25 4.64
N GLU A 75 -4.81 -20.15 4.11
CA GLU A 75 -4.85 -19.89 2.67
C GLU A 75 -3.44 -19.81 2.06
N LEU A 76 -2.52 -19.08 2.71
CA LEU A 76 -1.12 -18.98 2.27
C LEU A 76 -0.44 -20.35 2.25
N ALA A 77 -0.65 -21.18 3.28
CA ALA A 77 -0.12 -22.54 3.31
C ALA A 77 -0.70 -23.41 2.18
N ARG A 78 -1.97 -23.23 1.81
CA ARG A 78 -2.60 -23.93 0.68
C ARG A 78 -1.98 -23.50 -0.65
N LEU A 79 -1.87 -22.18 -0.87
CA LEU A 79 -1.27 -21.62 -2.08
C LEU A 79 0.20 -22.02 -2.24
N HIS A 80 0.94 -22.10 -1.14
CA HIS A 80 2.32 -22.57 -1.17
C HIS A 80 2.43 -24.04 -1.61
N LYS A 81 1.56 -24.92 -1.10
CA LYS A 81 1.49 -26.32 -1.57
C LYS A 81 1.10 -26.43 -3.04
N GLU A 82 0.21 -25.57 -3.51
CA GLU A 82 -0.18 -25.50 -4.92
C GLU A 82 0.98 -25.02 -5.81
N GLN A 83 1.75 -24.04 -5.33
CA GLN A 83 2.97 -23.57 -5.99
C GLN A 83 4.02 -24.68 -6.12
N GLU A 84 4.29 -25.44 -5.06
CA GLU A 84 5.24 -26.58 -5.12
C GLU A 84 4.75 -27.65 -6.10
N ARG A 85 3.47 -27.98 -6.09
CA ARG A 85 2.89 -28.93 -7.06
C ARG A 85 3.07 -28.46 -8.51
N LEU A 86 2.82 -27.17 -8.78
CA LEU A 86 3.00 -26.61 -10.12
C LEU A 86 4.48 -26.58 -10.53
N ARG A 87 5.42 -26.39 -9.59
CA ARG A 87 6.86 -26.53 -9.84
C ARG A 87 7.23 -27.95 -10.24
N ASP A 88 6.70 -28.96 -9.54
CA ASP A 88 6.92 -30.37 -9.88
C ASP A 88 6.34 -30.72 -11.26
N ASP A 89 5.13 -30.23 -11.56
CA ASP A 89 4.50 -30.42 -12.87
C ASP A 89 5.31 -29.77 -13.99
N LEU A 90 5.84 -28.56 -13.79
CA LEU A 90 6.75 -27.89 -14.73
C LEU A 90 8.06 -28.67 -14.92
N ALA A 91 8.70 -29.10 -13.83
CA ALA A 91 9.91 -29.91 -13.90
C ALA A 91 9.67 -31.22 -14.69
N SER A 92 8.51 -31.86 -14.50
CA SER A 92 8.13 -33.06 -15.25
C SER A 92 7.94 -32.79 -16.75
N ARG A 93 7.38 -31.63 -17.10
CA ARG A 93 7.20 -31.18 -18.50
C ARG A 93 8.55 -30.88 -19.14
N ASP A 94 9.46 -30.23 -18.42
CA ASP A 94 10.82 -29.95 -18.89
C ASP A 94 11.58 -31.24 -19.21
N ILE A 95 11.46 -32.27 -18.37
CA ILE A 95 12.05 -33.59 -18.64
C ILE A 95 11.48 -34.20 -19.93
N LYS A 96 10.15 -34.14 -20.11
CA LYS A 96 9.49 -34.66 -21.33
C LYS A 96 9.92 -33.89 -22.58
N ILE A 97 10.02 -32.56 -22.49
CA ILE A 97 10.49 -31.71 -23.59
C ILE A 97 11.93 -32.08 -23.96
N LYS A 98 12.82 -32.19 -22.97
CA LYS A 98 14.21 -32.62 -23.22
C LYS A 98 14.29 -34.00 -23.86
N TRP A 99 13.45 -34.94 -23.42
CA TRP A 99 13.37 -36.27 -24.04
C TRP A 99 12.91 -36.19 -25.51
N ALA A 100 11.85 -35.43 -25.78
CA ALA A 100 11.34 -35.22 -27.15
C ALA A 100 12.37 -34.51 -28.04
N GLN A 101 13.08 -33.50 -27.53
CA GLN A 101 14.16 -32.80 -28.22
C GLN A 101 15.31 -33.75 -28.56
N ASN A 102 15.75 -34.58 -27.62
CA ASN A 102 16.79 -35.58 -27.86
C ASN A 102 16.33 -36.62 -28.89
N LYS A 103 15.08 -37.08 -28.81
CA LYS A 103 14.51 -38.03 -29.78
C LYS A 103 14.47 -37.42 -31.18
N LEU A 104 13.98 -36.19 -31.33
CA LEU A 104 13.98 -35.47 -32.60
C LEU A 104 15.40 -35.32 -33.16
N ARG A 105 16.39 -34.98 -32.31
CA ARG A 105 17.79 -34.89 -32.72
C ARG A 105 18.32 -36.22 -33.27
N THR A 106 18.01 -37.34 -32.61
CA THR A 106 18.42 -38.66 -33.12
C THR A 106 17.77 -38.99 -34.47
N GLU A 107 16.50 -38.65 -34.68
CA GLU A 107 15.83 -38.86 -35.97
C GLU A 107 16.42 -37.95 -37.06
N VAL A 108 16.75 -36.70 -36.73
CA VAL A 108 17.40 -35.76 -37.65
C VAL A 108 18.78 -36.29 -38.07
N ASP A 109 19.57 -36.82 -37.14
CA ASP A 109 20.90 -37.35 -37.45
C ASP A 109 20.80 -38.65 -38.27
N ALA A 110 19.82 -39.52 -38.00
CA ALA A 110 19.53 -40.69 -38.85
C ALA A 110 19.07 -40.27 -40.26
N HIS A 111 18.27 -39.21 -40.38
CA HIS A 111 17.86 -38.69 -41.68
C HIS A 111 19.05 -38.17 -42.49
N LYS A 112 19.97 -37.41 -41.87
CA LYS A 112 21.21 -36.96 -42.53
C LYS A 112 22.05 -38.13 -43.03
N GLU A 113 22.18 -39.20 -42.25
CA GLU A 113 22.92 -40.40 -42.68
C GLU A 113 22.25 -41.07 -43.89
N THR A 114 20.92 -41.25 -43.86
CA THR A 114 20.18 -41.85 -45.00
C THR A 114 20.22 -40.97 -46.25
N GLN A 115 20.15 -39.64 -46.09
CA GLN A 115 20.34 -38.69 -47.18
C GLN A 115 21.74 -38.80 -47.80
N GLY A 116 22.79 -38.87 -46.99
CA GLY A 116 24.16 -39.07 -47.49
C GLY A 116 24.34 -40.39 -48.24
N ARG A 117 23.73 -41.48 -47.78
CA ARG A 117 23.74 -42.78 -48.49
C ARG A 117 23.01 -42.69 -49.84
N LEU A 118 21.90 -41.97 -49.91
CA LEU A 118 21.15 -41.75 -51.15
C LEU A 118 22.00 -40.95 -52.16
N GLU A 119 22.65 -39.87 -51.72
CA GLU A 119 23.54 -39.07 -52.55
C GLU A 119 24.70 -39.92 -53.11
N GLN A 120 25.31 -40.78 -52.29
CA GLN A 120 26.34 -41.72 -52.75
C GLN A 120 25.82 -42.73 -53.78
N ALA A 121 24.62 -43.29 -53.57
CA ALA A 121 24.01 -44.21 -54.54
C ALA A 121 23.67 -43.51 -55.86
N GLN A 122 23.22 -42.25 -55.81
CA GLN A 122 22.96 -41.43 -56.99
C GLN A 122 24.25 -41.13 -57.77
N LEU A 123 25.36 -40.84 -57.07
CA LEU A 123 26.66 -40.67 -57.71
C LEU A 123 27.11 -41.95 -58.44
N ARG A 124 27.05 -43.11 -57.77
CA ARG A 124 27.38 -44.40 -58.42
C ARG A 124 26.52 -44.70 -59.65
N LEU A 125 25.23 -44.35 -59.61
CA LEU A 125 24.36 -44.49 -60.78
C LEU A 125 24.74 -43.55 -61.93
N ARG A 126 25.27 -42.35 -61.64
CA ARG A 126 25.81 -41.45 -62.67
C ARG A 126 27.10 -42.03 -63.26
N ASP A 127 28.02 -42.47 -62.42
CA ASP A 127 29.29 -43.08 -62.86
C ASP A 127 29.02 -44.30 -63.78
N LEU A 128 28.14 -45.21 -63.37
CA LEU A 128 27.75 -46.38 -64.19
C LEU A 128 27.07 -45.98 -65.51
N ARG A 129 26.31 -44.87 -65.54
CA ARG A 129 25.71 -44.35 -66.78
C ARG A 129 26.78 -43.78 -67.70
N GLU A 130 27.73 -43.03 -67.16
CA GLU A 130 28.86 -42.47 -67.91
C GLU A 130 29.76 -43.57 -68.45
N GLU A 131 30.05 -44.61 -67.68
CA GLU A 131 30.75 -45.82 -68.12
C GLU A 131 29.99 -46.52 -69.26
N ALA A 132 28.67 -46.71 -69.12
CA ALA A 132 27.85 -47.30 -70.17
C ALA A 132 27.83 -46.43 -71.45
N ASP A 133 27.79 -45.10 -71.31
CA ASP A 133 27.92 -44.17 -72.42
C ASP A 133 29.30 -44.22 -73.06
N GLN A 134 30.37 -44.34 -72.27
CA GLN A 134 31.73 -44.47 -72.77
C GLN A 134 31.90 -45.77 -73.57
N VAL A 135 31.42 -46.90 -73.05
CA VAL A 135 31.42 -48.19 -73.78
C VAL A 135 30.63 -48.06 -75.10
N ARG A 136 29.49 -47.37 -75.09
CA ARG A 136 28.75 -47.07 -76.33
C ARG A 136 29.61 -46.26 -77.30
N ARG A 137 30.28 -45.20 -76.86
CA ARG A 137 31.15 -44.37 -77.72
C ARG A 137 32.33 -45.16 -78.28
N ASP A 138 33.01 -45.94 -77.43
CA ASP A 138 34.16 -46.76 -77.82
C ASP A 138 33.75 -47.78 -78.90
N CYS A 139 32.59 -48.43 -78.75
CA CYS A 139 32.02 -49.30 -79.79
C CYS A 139 31.80 -48.56 -81.12
N HIS A 140 31.24 -47.34 -81.09
CA HIS A 140 31.03 -46.54 -82.30
C HIS A 140 32.34 -46.04 -82.92
N GLU A 141 33.37 -45.73 -82.12
CA GLU A 141 34.69 -45.36 -82.62
C GLU A 141 35.42 -46.54 -83.26
N MET A 142 35.33 -47.74 -82.68
CA MET A 142 35.86 -48.95 -83.31
C MET A 142 35.22 -49.18 -84.69
N LEU A 143 33.91 -48.99 -84.80
CA LEU A 143 33.19 -49.07 -86.08
C LEU A 143 33.66 -48.03 -87.12
N ARG A 144 34.27 -46.91 -86.69
CA ARG A 144 34.78 -45.85 -87.59
C ARG A 144 36.27 -45.96 -87.92
N ARG A 145 37.10 -46.67 -87.14
CA ARG A 145 38.53 -46.81 -87.43
C ARG A 145 38.75 -47.77 -88.60
N GLU A 146 39.14 -47.25 -89.76
CA GLU A 146 39.59 -48.06 -90.91
C GLU A 146 41.00 -48.64 -90.66
N GLY A 147 41.08 -49.79 -89.98
CA GLY A 147 42.32 -50.57 -89.78
C GLY A 147 42.48 -51.71 -90.82
N SER A 148 43.65 -52.34 -90.96
CA SER A 148 43.88 -53.39 -91.97
C SER A 148 42.89 -54.58 -91.84
N PRO A 149 42.60 -55.33 -92.93
CA PRO A 149 41.61 -56.41 -92.93
C PRO A 149 41.95 -57.58 -91.99
N ASP A 150 43.19 -57.71 -91.52
CA ASP A 150 43.61 -58.83 -90.65
C ASP A 150 43.43 -58.52 -89.15
N SER A 151 43.73 -57.30 -88.66
CA SER A 151 43.34 -56.90 -87.29
C SER A 151 41.82 -56.78 -87.13
N ARG A 152 41.12 -56.37 -88.20
CA ARG A 152 39.65 -56.41 -88.23
C ARG A 152 39.11 -57.82 -88.08
N ARG A 153 39.85 -58.85 -88.47
CA ARG A 153 39.43 -60.25 -88.42
C ARG A 153 39.57 -60.82 -87.01
N ASP A 154 40.70 -60.57 -86.36
CA ASP A 154 40.94 -60.99 -84.97
C ASP A 154 40.01 -60.26 -83.98
N GLU A 155 39.72 -58.99 -84.23
CA GLU A 155 38.76 -58.22 -83.43
C GLU A 155 37.30 -58.52 -83.81
N LEU A 156 36.98 -58.85 -85.07
CA LEU A 156 35.68 -59.44 -85.44
C LEU A 156 35.48 -60.80 -84.78
N ASP A 157 36.54 -61.59 -84.61
CA ASP A 157 36.47 -62.91 -84.00
C ASP A 157 36.32 -62.79 -82.47
N GLN A 158 36.93 -61.78 -81.83
CA GLN A 158 36.60 -61.43 -80.44
C GLN A 158 35.18 -60.88 -80.27
N LEU A 159 34.70 -60.05 -81.20
CA LEU A 159 33.32 -59.58 -81.21
C LEU A 159 32.34 -60.68 -81.55
N ARG A 160 32.69 -61.64 -82.42
CA ARG A 160 31.92 -62.86 -82.70
C ARG A 160 31.88 -63.77 -81.49
N LEU A 161 32.98 -63.96 -80.76
CA LEU A 161 32.95 -64.71 -79.51
C LEU A 161 32.08 -64.01 -78.46
N ARG A 162 32.09 -62.68 -78.38
CA ARG A 162 31.18 -61.91 -77.52
C ARG A 162 29.73 -61.98 -78.00
N LEU A 163 29.51 -61.98 -79.32
CA LEU A 163 28.19 -62.09 -79.93
C LEU A 163 27.63 -63.51 -79.82
N GLU A 164 28.46 -64.54 -79.91
CA GLU A 164 28.15 -65.95 -79.66
C GLU A 164 27.95 -66.21 -78.18
N ALA A 165 28.69 -65.54 -77.29
CA ALA A 165 28.40 -65.55 -75.86
C ALA A 165 27.05 -64.86 -75.58
N SER A 166 26.75 -63.72 -76.22
CA SER A 166 25.45 -63.06 -76.11
C SER A 166 24.33 -63.85 -76.79
N LEU A 167 24.60 -64.56 -77.89
CA LEU A 167 23.65 -65.39 -78.62
C LEU A 167 23.40 -66.70 -77.89
N ASN A 168 24.38 -67.24 -77.17
CA ASN A 168 24.20 -68.38 -76.26
C ASN A 168 23.50 -67.95 -74.96
N GLN A 169 23.71 -66.72 -74.50
CA GLN A 169 22.92 -66.13 -73.40
C GLN A 169 21.47 -65.86 -73.87
N GLU A 170 21.27 -65.38 -75.10
CA GLU A 170 19.97 -65.24 -75.78
C GLU A 170 19.34 -66.59 -76.08
N HIS A 171 20.07 -67.64 -76.48
CA HIS A 171 19.55 -68.99 -76.69
C HIS A 171 19.26 -69.70 -75.37
N ALA A 172 19.99 -69.39 -74.29
CA ALA A 172 19.62 -69.79 -72.93
C ALA A 172 18.36 -69.04 -72.44
N LEU A 173 18.15 -67.80 -72.88
CA LEU A 173 16.91 -67.05 -72.68
C LEU A 173 15.80 -67.53 -73.64
N THR A 174 16.13 -68.01 -74.84
CA THR A 174 15.19 -68.45 -75.88
C THR A 174 14.76 -69.89 -75.67
N ALA A 175 15.61 -70.75 -75.09
CA ALA A 175 15.22 -72.06 -74.58
C ALA A 175 14.34 -71.96 -73.32
N LYS A 176 14.51 -70.90 -72.51
CA LYS A 176 13.53 -70.49 -71.50
C LYS A 176 12.26 -69.94 -72.16
N VAL A 177 12.36 -69.34 -73.34
CA VAL A 177 11.21 -68.84 -74.12
C VAL A 177 10.49 -69.92 -74.93
N CYS A 178 11.11 -71.01 -75.38
CA CYS A 178 10.41 -72.12 -76.04
C CYS A 178 9.69 -73.05 -75.07
N GLN A 179 9.87 -72.85 -73.76
CA GLN A 179 8.91 -73.34 -72.75
C GLN A 179 7.62 -72.52 -72.76
N LEU A 180 7.56 -71.34 -73.44
CA LEU A 180 6.39 -70.47 -73.44
C LEU A 180 5.11 -71.12 -73.97
N PRO A 181 5.02 -72.05 -74.94
CA PRO A 181 3.70 -72.58 -75.28
C PRO A 181 3.05 -73.38 -74.12
N ALA A 182 3.86 -74.07 -73.31
CA ALA A 182 3.41 -74.71 -72.07
C ALA A 182 3.29 -73.71 -70.90
N LEU A 183 4.15 -72.67 -70.88
CA LEU A 183 4.11 -71.56 -69.92
C LEU A 183 3.04 -70.51 -70.25
N ILE A 184 2.47 -70.47 -71.45
CA ILE A 184 1.39 -69.60 -71.93
C ILE A 184 0.06 -70.25 -71.61
N SER A 185 -0.02 -71.59 -71.70
CA SER A 185 -1.11 -72.38 -71.13
C SER A 185 -1.10 -72.30 -69.60
N PHE A 186 0.07 -72.54 -68.97
CA PHE A 186 0.24 -72.36 -67.53
C PHE A 186 0.13 -70.90 -67.10
N SER A 187 0.55 -69.90 -67.91
CA SER A 187 0.34 -68.48 -67.60
C SER A 187 -1.05 -68.00 -67.94
N ALA A 188 -1.82 -68.68 -68.79
CA ALA A 188 -3.24 -68.38 -68.97
C ALA A 188 -4.02 -68.90 -67.76
N ASP A 189 -3.71 -70.09 -67.25
CA ASP A 189 -4.29 -70.62 -66.01
C ASP A 189 -3.78 -69.88 -64.76
N TYR A 190 -2.49 -69.55 -64.70
CA TYR A 190 -1.90 -68.72 -63.65
C TYR A 190 -2.35 -67.27 -63.79
N ALA A 191 -2.57 -66.71 -64.99
CA ALA A 191 -3.20 -65.39 -65.13
C ALA A 191 -4.69 -65.45 -64.80
N HIS A 192 -5.41 -66.54 -65.05
CA HIS A 192 -6.81 -66.66 -64.65
C HIS A 192 -6.94 -66.81 -63.13
N ILE A 193 -6.05 -67.58 -62.48
CA ILE A 193 -5.93 -67.68 -61.02
C ILE A 193 -5.36 -66.39 -60.42
N TRP A 194 -4.42 -65.70 -61.06
CA TRP A 194 -3.82 -64.43 -60.60
C TRP A 194 -4.72 -63.23 -60.92
N VAL A 195 -5.65 -63.34 -61.86
CA VAL A 195 -6.75 -62.38 -62.10
C VAL A 195 -7.93 -62.69 -61.19
N LEU A 196 -8.27 -63.94 -60.86
CA LEU A 196 -9.27 -64.23 -59.82
C LEU A 196 -8.73 -63.94 -58.42
N SER A 197 -7.49 -64.33 -58.12
CA SER A 197 -6.77 -63.99 -56.90
C SER A 197 -6.40 -62.51 -56.90
N GLY A 198 -6.15 -61.90 -58.06
CA GLY A 198 -5.98 -60.45 -58.23
C GLY A 198 -7.29 -59.69 -58.06
N ILE A 199 -8.44 -60.19 -58.53
CA ILE A 199 -9.75 -59.60 -58.26
C ILE A 199 -10.12 -59.82 -56.79
N THR A 200 -9.77 -60.96 -56.18
CA THR A 200 -9.95 -61.20 -54.73
C THR A 200 -8.98 -60.34 -53.88
N SER A 201 -7.74 -60.18 -54.34
CA SER A 201 -6.65 -59.36 -53.79
C SER A 201 -6.68 -57.90 -54.27
N MET A 202 -7.66 -57.50 -55.08
CA MET A 202 -7.98 -56.11 -55.46
C MET A 202 -9.33 -55.73 -54.84
N CYS A 203 -10.26 -56.66 -54.65
CA CYS A 203 -11.41 -56.50 -53.75
C CYS A 203 -10.95 -56.28 -52.32
N GLY A 204 -9.91 -56.96 -51.83
CA GLY A 204 -9.29 -56.67 -50.54
C GLY A 204 -8.83 -55.20 -50.40
N PRO A 205 -7.96 -54.67 -51.28
CA PRO A 205 -7.55 -53.26 -51.36
C PRO A 205 -8.65 -52.26 -51.71
N VAL A 206 -9.70 -52.65 -52.43
CA VAL A 206 -10.87 -51.78 -52.71
C VAL A 206 -11.78 -51.72 -51.49
N GLU A 207 -11.98 -52.81 -50.75
CA GLU A 207 -12.69 -52.82 -49.47
C GLU A 207 -11.86 -52.17 -48.36
N VAL A 208 -10.55 -52.42 -48.30
CA VAL A 208 -9.62 -51.75 -47.39
C VAL A 208 -9.50 -50.29 -47.77
N GLY A 209 -9.47 -49.94 -49.06
CA GLY A 209 -9.49 -48.58 -49.58
C GLY A 209 -10.80 -47.84 -49.28
N ALA A 210 -11.95 -48.52 -49.37
CA ALA A 210 -13.24 -47.99 -48.98
C ALA A 210 -13.33 -47.80 -47.46
N ARG A 211 -12.78 -48.73 -46.67
CA ARG A 211 -12.70 -48.62 -45.20
C ARG A 211 -11.72 -47.54 -44.77
N THR A 212 -10.56 -47.40 -45.40
CA THR A 212 -9.62 -46.31 -45.11
C THR A 212 -10.17 -44.96 -45.57
N ALA A 213 -10.87 -44.89 -46.70
CA ALA A 213 -11.58 -43.69 -47.12
C ALA A 213 -12.68 -43.31 -46.12
N GLN A 214 -13.50 -44.27 -45.65
CA GLN A 214 -14.49 -44.03 -44.60
C GLN A 214 -13.85 -43.63 -43.27
N GLN A 215 -12.71 -44.22 -42.91
CA GLN A 215 -11.97 -43.87 -41.69
C GLN A 215 -11.38 -42.47 -41.78
N VAL A 216 -10.76 -42.10 -42.90
CA VAL A 216 -10.25 -40.74 -43.16
C VAL A 216 -11.41 -39.75 -43.17
N GLN A 217 -12.57 -40.11 -43.73
CA GLN A 217 -13.75 -39.26 -43.74
C GLN A 217 -14.31 -39.05 -42.31
N ALA A 218 -14.37 -40.09 -41.49
CA ALA A 218 -14.74 -39.98 -40.08
C ALA A 218 -13.72 -39.17 -39.25
N GLU A 219 -12.42 -39.30 -39.54
CA GLU A 219 -11.35 -38.49 -38.93
C GLU A 219 -11.45 -37.01 -39.37
N CYS A 220 -11.79 -36.74 -40.64
CA CYS A 220 -12.08 -35.39 -41.14
C CYS A 220 -13.31 -34.78 -40.47
N GLU A 221 -14.38 -35.55 -40.29
CA GLU A 221 -15.59 -35.09 -39.58
C GLU A 221 -15.30 -34.81 -38.10
N LEU A 222 -14.53 -35.67 -37.43
CA LEU A 222 -14.14 -35.47 -36.04
C LEU A 222 -13.25 -34.22 -35.87
N THR A 223 -12.27 -34.03 -36.76
CA THR A 223 -11.41 -32.85 -36.75
C THR A 223 -12.19 -31.58 -37.08
N HIS A 224 -13.17 -31.65 -37.99
CA HIS A 224 -14.06 -30.52 -38.27
C HIS A 224 -14.89 -30.12 -37.05
N VAL A 225 -15.51 -31.09 -36.36
CA VAL A 225 -16.26 -30.83 -35.12
C VAL A 225 -15.37 -30.24 -34.04
N GLN A 226 -14.12 -30.71 -33.91
CA GLN A 226 -13.15 -30.14 -32.96
C GLN A 226 -12.78 -28.70 -33.32
N VAL A 227 -12.56 -28.40 -34.60
CA VAL A 227 -12.27 -27.04 -35.06
C VAL A 227 -13.44 -26.11 -34.77
N GLU A 228 -14.68 -26.53 -35.08
CA GLU A 228 -15.84 -25.70 -34.77
C GLU A 228 -16.06 -25.49 -33.26
N GLN A 229 -15.73 -26.48 -32.42
CA GLN A 229 -15.77 -26.31 -30.96
C GLN A 229 -14.75 -25.28 -30.49
N LEU A 230 -13.51 -25.35 -30.99
CA LEU A 230 -12.46 -24.38 -30.70
C LEU A 230 -12.81 -22.98 -31.22
N GLU A 231 -13.48 -22.86 -32.36
CA GLU A 231 -13.97 -21.58 -32.88
C GLU A 231 -15.07 -20.97 -32.02
N ARG A 232 -16.01 -21.80 -31.52
CA ARG A 232 -17.03 -21.37 -30.54
C ARG A 232 -16.38 -20.88 -29.26
N GLU A 233 -15.46 -21.66 -28.68
CA GLU A 233 -14.71 -21.27 -27.48
C GLU A 233 -13.92 -19.98 -27.70
N ARG A 234 -13.26 -19.82 -28.85
CA ARG A 234 -12.56 -18.58 -29.22
C ARG A 234 -13.52 -17.40 -29.29
N SER A 235 -14.71 -17.57 -29.89
CA SER A 235 -15.71 -16.51 -29.99
C SER A 235 -16.27 -16.08 -28.63
N GLU A 236 -16.47 -17.04 -27.70
CA GLU A 236 -16.89 -16.76 -26.34
C GLU A 236 -15.80 -16.03 -25.54
N GLN A 237 -14.54 -16.43 -25.73
CA GLN A 237 -13.38 -15.73 -25.16
C GLN A 237 -13.23 -14.31 -25.71
N GLU A 238 -13.44 -14.10 -27.01
CA GLU A 238 -13.41 -12.77 -27.62
C GLU A 238 -14.53 -11.87 -27.06
N GLN A 239 -15.74 -12.40 -26.88
CA GLN A 239 -16.86 -11.68 -26.27
C GLN A 239 -16.61 -11.33 -24.79
N THR A 240 -16.05 -12.25 -24.01
CA THR A 240 -15.71 -11.99 -22.60
C THR A 240 -14.58 -10.97 -22.49
N LEU A 241 -13.56 -11.02 -23.35
CA LEU A 241 -12.52 -10.00 -23.43
C LEU A 241 -13.08 -8.62 -23.81
N ALA A 242 -14.03 -8.56 -24.75
CA ALA A 242 -14.70 -7.31 -25.11
C ALA A 242 -15.48 -6.72 -23.92
N ARG A 243 -16.22 -7.54 -23.18
CA ARG A 243 -16.93 -7.12 -21.95
C ARG A 243 -15.97 -6.62 -20.87
N LEU A 244 -14.88 -7.34 -20.62
CA LEU A 244 -13.87 -6.93 -19.63
C LEU A 244 -13.16 -5.62 -20.02
N LYS A 245 -12.91 -5.40 -21.32
CA LYS A 245 -12.37 -4.12 -21.81
C LYS A 245 -13.35 -2.97 -21.55
N GLN A 246 -14.63 -3.17 -21.86
CA GLN A 246 -15.66 -2.16 -21.58
C GLN A 246 -15.78 -1.85 -20.07
N GLU A 247 -15.75 -2.87 -19.21
CA GLU A 247 -15.74 -2.66 -17.76
C GLU A 247 -14.49 -1.92 -17.25
N LEU A 248 -13.34 -2.11 -17.91
CA LEU A 248 -12.11 -1.37 -17.59
C LEU A 248 -12.22 0.10 -18.02
N ASP A 249 -12.75 0.35 -19.21
CA ASP A 249 -12.99 1.71 -19.71
C ASP A 249 -13.97 2.45 -18.80
N ASP A 250 -15.06 1.81 -18.39
CA ASP A 250 -16.05 2.37 -17.46
C ASP A 250 -15.42 2.70 -16.10
N LYS A 251 -14.58 1.81 -15.54
CA LYS A 251 -13.84 2.06 -14.30
C LYS A 251 -12.88 3.25 -14.44
N SER A 252 -12.14 3.32 -15.55
CA SER A 252 -11.23 4.44 -15.81
C SER A 252 -11.97 5.78 -15.91
N GLY A 253 -13.17 5.77 -16.52
CA GLY A 253 -14.05 6.94 -16.59
C GLY A 253 -14.53 7.39 -15.21
N LEU A 254 -14.94 6.45 -14.35
CA LEU A 254 -15.34 6.74 -12.96
C LEU A 254 -14.17 7.26 -12.12
N GLU A 255 -12.96 6.72 -12.29
CA GLU A 255 -11.75 7.23 -11.63
C GLU A 255 -11.44 8.68 -12.01
N LEU A 256 -11.57 9.01 -13.30
CA LEU A 256 -11.39 10.39 -13.78
C LEU A 256 -12.46 11.34 -13.21
N GLN A 257 -13.71 10.90 -13.13
CA GLN A 257 -14.80 11.68 -12.52
C GLN A 257 -14.57 11.90 -11.02
N LEU A 258 -14.13 10.87 -10.29
CA LEU A 258 -13.81 10.98 -8.88
C LEU A 258 -12.62 11.92 -8.64
N ALA A 259 -11.60 11.87 -9.50
CA ALA A 259 -10.46 12.78 -9.44
C ALA A 259 -10.89 14.24 -9.65
N ARG A 260 -11.79 14.50 -10.61
CA ARG A 260 -12.38 15.83 -10.83
C ARG A 260 -13.18 16.31 -9.62
N TYR A 261 -14.08 15.47 -9.10
CA TYR A 261 -14.89 15.83 -7.93
C TYR A 261 -14.02 16.15 -6.70
N LYS A 262 -12.93 15.40 -6.49
CA LYS A 262 -11.96 15.68 -5.42
C LYS A 262 -11.21 17.00 -5.64
N ALA A 263 -10.82 17.29 -6.88
CA ALA A 263 -10.18 18.56 -7.22
C ALA A 263 -11.13 19.74 -6.97
N ASP A 264 -12.37 19.64 -7.45
CA ASP A 264 -13.40 20.67 -7.26
C ASP A 264 -13.70 20.88 -5.76
N ALA A 265 -13.85 19.80 -4.98
CA ALA A 265 -14.06 19.90 -3.53
C ALA A 265 -12.88 20.57 -2.82
N SER A 266 -11.63 20.20 -3.17
CA SER A 266 -10.44 20.83 -2.60
C SER A 266 -10.30 22.30 -2.97
N GLN A 267 -10.74 22.68 -4.17
CA GLN A 267 -10.74 24.05 -4.63
C GLN A 267 -11.77 24.89 -3.86
N VAL A 268 -12.98 24.37 -3.65
CA VAL A 268 -14.01 25.04 -2.83
C VAL A 268 -13.53 25.23 -1.38
N GLU A 269 -12.86 24.24 -0.79
CA GLU A 269 -12.27 24.39 0.55
C GLU A 269 -11.16 25.44 0.58
N ALA A 270 -10.28 25.46 -0.43
CA ALA A 270 -9.24 26.47 -0.54
C ALA A 270 -9.82 27.89 -0.69
N GLU A 271 -10.88 28.06 -1.48
CA GLU A 271 -11.60 29.33 -1.62
C GLU A 271 -12.27 29.74 -0.30
N ARG A 272 -12.90 28.81 0.42
CA ARG A 272 -13.49 29.07 1.75
C ARG A 272 -12.44 29.50 2.77
N LEU A 273 -11.30 28.83 2.82
CA LEU A 273 -10.19 29.20 3.71
C LEU A 273 -9.58 30.54 3.32
N GLY A 274 -9.49 30.84 2.02
CA GLY A 274 -9.05 32.14 1.51
C GLY A 274 -9.98 33.28 1.93
N GLN A 275 -11.31 33.07 1.85
CA GLN A 275 -12.30 34.04 2.33
C GLN A 275 -12.19 34.27 3.85
N ALA A 276 -12.11 33.20 4.65
CA ALA A 276 -11.95 33.30 6.10
C ALA A 276 -10.65 34.01 6.50
N ALA A 277 -9.56 33.78 5.76
CA ALA A 277 -8.29 34.48 5.99
C ALA A 277 -8.40 35.97 5.64
N ALA A 278 -9.09 36.33 4.54
CA ALA A 278 -9.33 37.71 4.16
C ALA A 278 -10.20 38.46 5.18
N GLU A 279 -11.24 37.81 5.70
CA GLU A 279 -12.08 38.36 6.78
C GLU A 279 -11.28 38.60 8.06
N ALA A 280 -10.48 37.61 8.49
CA ALA A 280 -9.62 37.76 9.67
C ALA A 280 -8.57 38.87 9.50
N GLN A 281 -8.02 39.04 8.29
CA GLN A 281 -7.09 40.13 7.97
C GLN A 281 -7.80 41.49 8.10
N ALA A 282 -9.03 41.62 7.57
CA ALA A 282 -9.83 42.83 7.68
C ALA A 282 -10.17 43.17 9.14
N ASP A 283 -10.48 42.16 9.96
CA ASP A 283 -10.73 42.35 11.40
C ASP A 283 -9.48 42.80 12.16
N LEU A 284 -8.30 42.27 11.82
CA LEU A 284 -7.02 42.71 12.38
C LEU A 284 -6.73 44.17 12.02
N GLU A 285 -6.93 44.57 10.76
CA GLU A 285 -6.78 45.96 10.33
C GLU A 285 -7.77 46.89 11.06
N ALA A 286 -9.01 46.45 11.26
CA ALA A 286 -10.00 47.17 12.07
C ALA A 286 -9.61 47.28 13.55
N CYS A 287 -8.88 46.30 14.10
CA CYS A 287 -8.34 46.39 15.46
C CYS A 287 -7.17 47.37 15.54
N HIS A 288 -6.24 47.33 14.57
CA HIS A 288 -5.10 48.26 14.51
C HIS A 288 -5.55 49.72 14.34
N THR A 289 -6.59 49.99 13.56
CA THR A 289 -7.16 51.34 13.42
C THR A 289 -7.75 51.82 14.75
N LYS A 290 -8.54 51.00 15.44
CA LYS A 290 -9.07 51.33 16.78
C LYS A 290 -7.97 51.54 17.82
N GLU A 291 -6.92 50.72 17.78
CA GLU A 291 -5.75 50.88 18.65
C GLU A 291 -5.05 52.22 18.39
N ALA A 292 -4.84 52.58 17.12
CA ALA A 292 -4.26 53.87 16.74
C ALA A 292 -5.11 55.04 17.24
N GLU A 293 -6.44 54.97 17.12
CA GLU A 293 -7.36 55.98 17.65
C GLU A 293 -7.26 56.13 19.18
N LEU A 294 -7.21 55.02 19.92
CA LEU A 294 -7.05 55.03 21.38
C LEU A 294 -5.69 55.60 21.81
N LEU A 295 -4.62 55.28 21.08
CA LEU A 295 -3.29 55.86 21.33
C LEU A 295 -3.29 57.37 21.08
N LEU A 296 -3.93 57.83 20.02
CA LEU A 296 -4.05 59.24 19.69
C LEU A 296 -4.89 59.99 20.74
N PHE A 297 -5.98 59.39 21.20
CA PHE A 297 -6.78 59.92 22.32
C PHE A 297 -5.94 60.03 23.60
N THR A 298 -5.16 58.99 23.91
CA THR A 298 -4.29 58.97 25.10
C THR A 298 -3.19 60.03 25.00
N GLN A 299 -2.60 60.23 23.82
CA GLN A 299 -1.64 61.29 23.54
C GLN A 299 -2.25 62.68 23.78
N GLN A 300 -3.45 62.93 23.25
CA GLN A 300 -4.16 64.19 23.46
C GLN A 300 -4.47 64.46 24.94
N LEU A 301 -4.93 63.44 25.65
CA LEU A 301 -5.27 63.53 27.08
C LEU A 301 -4.02 63.79 27.93
N THR A 302 -2.91 63.14 27.58
CA THR A 302 -1.60 63.35 28.23
C THR A 302 -1.07 64.76 27.96
N SER A 303 -1.14 65.23 26.69
CA SER A 303 -0.75 66.59 26.32
C SER A 303 -1.56 67.65 27.07
N ARG A 304 -2.89 67.47 27.15
CA ARG A 304 -3.78 68.36 27.90
C ARG A 304 -3.47 68.34 29.40
N SER A 305 -3.17 67.18 29.97
CA SER A 305 -2.77 67.03 31.37
C SER A 305 -1.46 67.79 31.66
N VAL A 306 -0.45 67.66 30.78
CA VAL A 306 0.82 68.40 30.90
C VAL A 306 0.62 69.91 30.77
N GLN A 307 -0.21 70.36 29.81
CA GLN A 307 -0.58 71.78 29.67
C GLN A 307 -1.24 72.32 30.95
N LEU A 308 -2.25 71.62 31.47
CA LEU A 308 -2.93 72.03 32.70
C LEU A 308 -2.00 72.01 33.92
N GLN A 309 -1.08 71.05 34.00
CA GLN A 309 -0.06 71.02 35.05
C GLN A 309 0.90 72.22 34.93
N SER A 310 1.33 72.57 33.73
CA SER A 310 2.16 73.75 33.46
C SER A 310 1.44 75.04 33.85
N ASP A 311 0.19 75.21 33.43
CA ASP A 311 -0.65 76.35 33.79
C ASP A 311 -0.87 76.43 35.30
N HIS A 312 -1.08 75.29 35.97
CA HIS A 312 -1.21 75.23 37.42
C HIS A 312 0.08 75.64 38.13
N SER A 313 1.24 75.17 37.66
CA SER A 313 2.55 75.60 38.18
C SER A 313 2.78 77.10 37.97
N LEU A 314 2.43 77.65 36.81
CA LEU A 314 2.54 79.09 36.53
C LEU A 314 1.62 79.91 37.44
N LEU A 315 0.37 79.49 37.63
CA LEU A 315 -0.56 80.15 38.55
C LEU A 315 -0.10 80.04 40.00
N SER A 316 0.42 78.88 40.41
CA SER A 316 0.98 78.68 41.75
C SER A 316 2.19 79.60 42.00
N LEU A 317 3.07 79.77 41.01
CA LEU A 317 4.18 80.72 41.08
C LEU A 317 3.70 82.18 41.15
N LYS A 318 2.65 82.55 40.41
CA LYS A 318 2.04 83.89 40.51
C LYS A 318 1.46 84.14 41.89
N VAL A 319 0.69 83.19 42.43
CA VAL A 319 0.10 83.32 43.78
C VAL A 319 1.17 83.41 44.86
N THR A 320 2.22 82.59 44.79
CA THR A 320 3.33 82.67 45.76
C THR A 320 4.14 83.96 45.59
N GLY A 321 4.35 84.45 44.37
CA GLY A 321 4.98 85.74 44.08
C GLY A 321 4.17 86.93 44.60
N GLU A 322 2.86 86.95 44.36
CA GLU A 322 1.95 87.98 44.88
C GLU A 322 1.84 87.94 46.40
N ALA A 323 1.84 86.74 47.01
CA ALA A 323 1.90 86.60 48.46
C ALA A 323 3.22 87.14 49.03
N ALA A 324 4.35 86.87 48.38
CA ALA A 324 5.66 87.41 48.79
C ALA A 324 5.73 88.94 48.65
N LEU A 325 5.16 89.51 47.59
CA LEU A 325 5.03 90.96 47.41
C LEU A 325 4.07 91.58 48.44
N GLY A 326 2.97 90.91 48.77
CA GLY A 326 2.05 91.30 49.82
C GLY A 326 2.71 91.30 51.20
N GLU A 327 3.51 90.29 51.52
CA GLU A 327 4.32 90.24 52.74
C GLU A 327 5.38 91.34 52.78
N ALA A 328 6.07 91.61 51.66
CA ALA A 328 7.02 92.70 51.56
C ALA A 328 6.33 94.06 51.74
N ALA A 329 5.16 94.26 51.13
CA ALA A 329 4.33 95.45 51.28
C ALA A 329 3.87 95.65 52.73
N LEU A 330 3.46 94.56 53.42
CA LEU A 330 3.09 94.58 54.84
C LEU A 330 4.28 94.94 55.74
N LYS A 331 5.49 94.42 55.45
CA LYS A 331 6.72 94.78 56.17
C LYS A 331 7.10 96.25 55.93
N THR A 332 6.96 96.76 54.71
CA THR A 332 7.16 98.20 54.46
C THR A 332 6.08 99.08 55.11
N ALA A 333 4.83 98.62 55.16
CA ALA A 333 3.72 99.31 55.82
C ALA A 333 3.86 99.28 57.36
N SER A 334 4.39 98.20 57.93
CA SER A 334 4.68 98.14 59.37
C SER A 334 5.84 99.07 59.74
N LEU A 335 6.89 99.12 58.92
CA LEU A 335 8.00 100.08 59.09
C LEU A 335 7.51 101.53 58.94
N ALA A 336 6.57 101.80 58.03
CA ALA A 336 5.91 103.11 57.90
C ALA A 336 5.00 103.45 59.10
N CYS A 337 4.34 102.45 59.72
CA CYS A 337 3.53 102.64 60.92
C CYS A 337 4.39 102.95 62.16
N CYS A 338 5.61 102.41 62.24
CA CYS A 338 6.58 102.72 63.28
C CYS A 338 7.18 104.14 63.18
N LEU A 339 7.04 104.82 62.03
CA LEU A 339 7.58 106.17 61.78
C LEU A 339 6.51 107.28 61.82
N ARG A 340 5.29 106.99 62.30
CA ARG A 340 4.20 107.97 62.34
C ARG A 340 4.27 108.86 63.61
N PRO A 341 4.35 110.21 63.50
CA PRO A 341 4.40 111.11 64.65
C PRO A 341 3.05 111.21 65.39
N PRO A 342 3.05 111.52 66.71
CA PRO A 342 1.87 111.41 67.56
C PRO A 342 1.03 112.68 67.48
N ARG A 343 0.17 112.84 66.45
CA ARG A 343 -0.82 113.94 66.44
C ARG A 343 -1.90 113.84 65.35
N VAL A 344 -2.59 112.70 65.24
CA VAL A 344 -4.01 112.69 64.80
C VAL A 344 -4.71 111.52 65.48
N ARG A 345 -5.18 111.75 66.70
CA ARG A 345 -6.28 110.99 67.31
C ARG A 345 -7.39 111.99 67.57
N ALA A 346 -8.61 111.64 67.14
CA ALA A 346 -9.92 112.17 67.52
C ALA A 346 -10.73 112.76 66.36
N PHE A 347 -11.34 111.86 65.60
CA PHE A 347 -12.64 111.93 64.89
C PHE A 347 -12.74 110.49 64.33
N GLU A 348 -13.63 109.57 64.70
CA GLU A 348 -14.99 109.61 65.24
C GLU A 348 -15.24 108.36 66.12
N LYS A 349 -16.19 108.46 67.05
CA LYS A 349 -16.85 107.33 67.74
C LYS A 349 -18.35 107.37 67.36
N ARG A 350 -18.92 106.19 67.05
CA ARG A 350 -20.32 105.78 66.74
C ARG A 350 -20.47 105.35 65.28
N ASP A 351 -21.05 104.21 64.91
CA ASP A 351 -22.01 103.30 65.59
C ASP A 351 -21.85 101.83 65.09
N PRO A 352 -22.51 100.85 65.77
CA PRO A 352 -22.26 99.41 65.68
C PRO A 352 -23.14 98.68 64.65
N SER A 353 -22.81 97.40 64.42
CA SER A 353 -23.58 96.37 63.71
C SER A 353 -23.62 96.40 62.18
N LEU A 354 -22.76 95.61 61.55
CA LEU A 354 -23.13 94.72 60.44
C LEU A 354 -22.36 93.40 60.58
N HIS A 355 -23.11 92.32 60.72
CA HIS A 355 -22.66 90.94 60.77
C HIS A 355 -22.06 90.46 59.43
N SER A 356 -20.93 89.74 59.54
CA SER A 356 -20.57 88.51 58.78
C SER A 356 -20.37 88.61 57.25
N PRO A 357 -19.65 87.67 56.57
CA PRO A 357 -18.99 86.46 57.06
C PRO A 357 -17.52 86.31 56.57
N ALA A 358 -16.54 86.31 57.48
CA ALA A 358 -15.14 86.01 57.15
C ALA A 358 -14.66 84.64 57.67
N GLU A 359 -15.57 83.79 58.17
CA GLU A 359 -15.25 82.43 58.65
C GLU A 359 -15.76 81.31 57.73
N ARG A 360 -16.28 81.62 56.53
CA ARG A 360 -16.83 80.60 55.61
C ARG A 360 -15.96 80.27 54.39
N ALA A 361 -14.70 80.71 54.32
CA ALA A 361 -13.86 80.52 53.13
C ALA A 361 -12.65 79.58 53.30
N GLN A 362 -12.41 78.99 54.48
CA GLN A 362 -11.29 78.05 54.69
C GLN A 362 -11.70 76.58 54.86
N GLY A 363 -13.01 76.27 54.81
CA GLY A 363 -13.54 74.91 54.88
C GLY A 363 -13.34 74.03 53.62
N PRO A 364 -13.42 74.54 52.37
CA PRO A 364 -13.41 73.66 51.19
C PRO A 364 -12.02 73.22 50.71
N SER A 365 -10.97 74.04 50.87
CA SER A 365 -9.64 73.74 50.33
C SER A 365 -8.83 72.75 51.18
N LEU A 366 -9.01 72.75 52.51
CA LEU A 366 -8.32 71.80 53.39
C LEU A 366 -8.93 70.38 53.35
N GLN A 367 -10.22 70.25 53.01
CA GLN A 367 -10.86 68.94 52.82
C GLN A 367 -10.45 68.27 51.50
N LEU A 368 -10.27 69.05 50.42
CA LEU A 368 -9.83 68.53 49.12
C LEU A 368 -8.34 68.12 49.10
N VAL A 369 -7.50 68.82 49.86
CA VAL A 369 -6.06 68.51 50.00
C VAL A 369 -5.82 67.31 50.94
N ARG A 370 -6.66 67.09 51.97
CA ARG A 370 -6.59 65.86 52.80
C ARG A 370 -7.18 64.61 52.12
N GLY A 371 -8.13 64.75 51.19
CA GLY A 371 -8.76 63.60 50.52
C GLY A 371 -7.93 62.95 49.40
N ARG A 372 -7.01 63.70 48.78
CA ARG A 372 -6.12 63.18 47.71
C ARG A 372 -5.12 62.12 48.17
N PRO A 373 -4.36 62.30 49.28
CA PRO A 373 -3.48 61.24 49.77
C PRO A 373 -4.27 60.00 50.21
N MET A 374 -5.46 60.17 50.79
CA MET A 374 -6.33 59.05 51.19
C MET A 374 -6.90 58.28 49.98
N ARG A 375 -7.20 58.96 48.86
CA ARG A 375 -7.60 58.30 47.61
C ARG A 375 -6.43 57.59 46.92
N LEU A 376 -5.21 58.12 47.02
CA LEU A 376 -4.03 57.47 46.47
C LEU A 376 -3.63 56.25 47.29
N THR A 377 -3.75 56.28 48.62
CA THR A 377 -3.51 55.11 49.48
C THR A 377 -4.56 54.01 49.22
N VAL A 378 -5.84 54.37 49.07
CA VAL A 378 -6.89 53.39 48.72
C VAL A 378 -6.64 52.77 47.34
N ARG A 379 -6.25 53.55 46.33
CA ARG A 379 -5.91 52.99 45.00
C ARG A 379 -4.66 52.12 45.02
N LEU A 380 -3.71 52.39 45.91
CA LEU A 380 -2.50 51.57 46.08
C LEU A 380 -2.84 50.25 46.80
N GLU A 381 -3.70 50.30 47.81
CA GLU A 381 -4.23 49.12 48.49
C GLU A 381 -5.10 48.27 47.57
N GLU A 382 -5.94 48.88 46.72
CA GLU A 382 -6.73 48.20 45.70
C GLU A 382 -5.83 47.50 44.67
N ALA A 383 -4.78 48.17 44.16
CA ALA A 383 -3.83 47.58 43.23
C ALA A 383 -2.99 46.44 43.86
N ASP A 384 -2.58 46.58 45.12
CA ASP A 384 -1.86 45.52 45.86
C ASP A 384 -2.78 44.32 46.14
N ASN A 385 -4.07 44.57 46.41
CA ASN A 385 -5.08 43.54 46.55
C ASN A 385 -5.38 42.82 45.22
N GLU A 386 -5.46 43.55 44.10
CA GLU A 386 -5.60 42.97 42.75
C GLU A 386 -4.38 42.11 42.39
N GLN A 387 -3.17 42.57 42.70
CA GLN A 387 -1.95 41.81 42.47
C GLN A 387 -1.89 40.53 43.32
N ARG A 388 -2.34 40.58 44.59
CA ARG A 388 -2.47 39.39 45.44
C ARG A 388 -3.53 38.42 44.93
N VAL A 389 -4.66 38.92 44.43
CA VAL A 389 -5.73 38.08 43.84
C VAL A 389 -5.23 37.43 42.55
N MET A 390 -4.51 38.17 41.70
CA MET A 390 -3.89 37.65 40.49
C MET A 390 -2.85 36.57 40.80
N GLN A 391 -1.97 36.80 41.78
CA GLN A 391 -1.01 35.78 42.25
C GLN A 391 -1.69 34.54 42.82
N ARG A 392 -2.77 34.70 43.61
CA ARG A 392 -3.56 33.56 44.12
C ARG A 392 -4.25 32.80 42.98
N ARG A 393 -4.75 33.51 41.96
CA ARG A 393 -5.32 32.90 40.74
C ARG A 393 -4.28 32.14 39.94
N HIS A 394 -3.08 32.68 39.75
CA HIS A 394 -1.98 31.98 39.08
C HIS A 394 -1.53 30.75 39.89
N LEU A 395 -1.39 30.87 41.21
CA LEU A 395 -1.08 29.74 42.09
C LEU A 395 -2.17 28.65 42.08
N SER A 396 -3.46 29.03 42.03
CA SER A 396 -4.55 28.06 41.87
C SER A 396 -4.58 27.45 40.47
N SER A 397 -4.29 28.23 39.43
CA SER A 397 -4.25 27.77 38.04
C SER A 397 -3.09 26.81 37.76
N VAL A 398 -2.01 26.87 38.55
CA VAL A 398 -0.89 25.93 38.48
C VAL A 398 -1.13 24.71 39.38
N LYS A 399 -1.80 24.86 40.53
CA LYS A 399 -2.10 23.74 41.43
C LYS A 399 -3.00 22.67 40.81
N VAL A 400 -3.98 23.06 39.99
CA VAL A 400 -4.91 22.12 39.34
C VAL A 400 -4.19 21.15 38.37
N PRO A 401 -3.41 21.62 37.38
CA PRO A 401 -2.67 20.72 36.50
C PRO A 401 -1.57 19.93 37.21
N VAL A 402 -0.93 20.49 38.26
CA VAL A 402 0.07 19.75 39.06
C VAL A 402 -0.56 18.60 39.85
N SER A 403 -1.77 18.80 40.39
CA SER A 403 -2.52 17.74 41.09
C SER A 403 -2.99 16.66 40.11
N GLN A 404 -3.45 17.05 38.91
CA GLN A 404 -3.84 16.12 37.84
C GLN A 404 -2.64 15.31 37.32
N LEU A 405 -1.46 15.92 37.19
CA LEU A 405 -0.22 15.20 36.83
C LEU A 405 0.22 14.22 37.93
N GLN A 406 0.02 14.55 39.21
CA GLN A 406 0.29 13.62 40.31
C GLN A 406 -0.71 12.46 40.38
N GLU A 407 -1.98 12.68 40.05
CA GLU A 407 -2.97 11.60 39.93
C GLU A 407 -2.67 10.68 38.75
N LEU A 408 -2.40 11.22 37.57
CA LEU A 408 -1.99 10.44 36.40
C LEU A 408 -0.70 9.63 36.65
N ALA A 409 0.26 10.20 37.38
CA ALA A 409 1.47 9.49 37.79
C ALA A 409 1.17 8.32 38.74
N ARG A 410 0.20 8.47 39.66
CA ARG A 410 -0.23 7.38 40.57
C ARG A 410 -1.02 6.30 39.83
N GLU A 411 -1.84 6.67 38.86
CA GLU A 411 -2.57 5.73 38.00
C GLU A 411 -1.62 4.91 37.12
N LEU A 412 -0.62 5.54 36.51
CA LEU A 412 0.45 4.85 35.77
C LEU A 412 1.21 3.85 36.64
N GLN A 413 1.54 4.22 37.89
CA GLN A 413 2.16 3.29 38.83
C GLN A 413 1.23 2.13 39.23
N HIS A 414 -0.08 2.35 39.30
CA HIS A 414 -1.05 1.30 39.60
C HIS A 414 -1.21 0.32 38.45
N VAL A 415 -1.30 0.82 37.21
CA VAL A 415 -1.37 0.00 35.99
C VAL A 415 -0.08 -0.82 35.82
N LYS A 416 1.09 -0.22 36.09
CA LYS A 416 2.37 -0.95 36.03
C LYS A 416 2.42 -2.12 37.03
N ARG A 417 1.96 -1.91 38.28
CA ARG A 417 1.87 -2.98 39.29
C ARG A 417 0.78 -4.02 38.99
N GLN A 418 -0.25 -3.69 38.22
CA GLN A 418 -1.25 -4.66 37.77
C GLN A 418 -0.70 -5.53 36.63
N LEU A 419 0.09 -4.94 35.73
CA LEU A 419 0.74 -5.67 34.64
C LEU A 419 1.80 -6.66 35.16
N GLU A 420 2.60 -6.24 36.14
CA GLU A 420 3.60 -7.10 36.81
C GLU A 420 2.92 -8.30 37.48
N ARG A 421 1.77 -8.11 38.15
CA ARG A 421 0.98 -9.21 38.75
C ARG A 421 0.33 -10.15 37.72
N GLN A 422 -0.05 -9.64 36.55
CA GLN A 422 -0.59 -10.47 35.46
C GLN A 422 0.49 -11.32 34.79
N GLN A 423 1.73 -10.82 34.72
CA GLN A 423 2.87 -11.59 34.22
C GLN A 423 3.29 -12.69 35.20
N GLU A 424 3.27 -12.43 36.52
CA GLU A 424 3.59 -13.44 37.54
C GLU A 424 2.52 -14.55 37.64
N ALA A 425 1.24 -14.21 37.45
CA ALA A 425 0.13 -15.17 37.46
C ALA A 425 0.10 -16.09 36.21
N ALA A 426 0.65 -15.65 35.08
CA ALA A 426 0.74 -16.45 33.85
C ALA A 426 1.89 -17.47 33.87
N SER A 427 2.85 -17.34 34.79
CA SER A 427 4.04 -18.21 34.87
C SER A 427 3.89 -19.42 35.82
N THR A 428 2.75 -19.65 36.46
CA THR A 428 2.60 -20.69 37.51
C THR A 428 1.49 -21.73 37.27
N GLN A 429 0.90 -21.82 36.07
CA GLN A 429 -0.09 -22.87 35.76
C GLN A 429 0.21 -23.52 34.41
N ASP A 430 1.08 -24.53 34.41
CA ASP A 430 0.92 -25.75 33.60
C ASP A 430 1.98 -26.79 33.96
N ALA A 431 1.69 -27.60 34.98
CA ALA A 431 2.37 -28.86 35.26
C ALA A 431 1.49 -29.75 36.15
N SER A 432 0.62 -30.58 35.56
CA SER A 432 0.26 -31.94 36.03
C SER A 432 -0.79 -32.64 35.16
N SER A 433 -0.47 -33.88 34.75
CA SER A 433 -1.28 -34.92 34.08
C SER A 433 -2.44 -35.46 34.97
N PRO A 434 -3.37 -36.38 34.56
CA PRO A 434 -3.10 -37.74 33.99
C PRO A 434 -4.14 -38.32 32.96
N GLU A 435 -3.81 -39.49 32.39
CA GLU A 435 -4.64 -40.36 31.51
C GLU A 435 -5.88 -40.98 32.23
N PRO A 436 -6.82 -41.66 31.52
CA PRO A 436 -6.67 -43.11 31.26
C PRO A 436 -7.14 -43.63 29.88
N SER A 437 -6.74 -44.88 29.67
CA SER A 437 -6.79 -45.83 28.56
C SER A 437 -8.15 -46.26 27.99
N SER A 438 -8.16 -46.69 26.71
CA SER A 438 -8.77 -47.94 26.20
C SER A 438 -8.44 -48.20 24.70
N GLN A 439 -7.76 -49.32 24.42
CA GLN A 439 -7.60 -50.03 23.12
C GLN A 439 -8.70 -51.12 22.99
N PRO A 440 -8.84 -51.96 21.91
CA PRO A 440 -7.97 -52.28 20.74
C PRO A 440 -8.75 -52.26 19.37
N SER A 441 -8.30 -52.65 18.17
CA SER A 441 -7.32 -53.64 17.70
C SER A 441 -7.01 -53.50 16.18
N SER A 442 -5.85 -54.04 15.79
CA SER A 442 -5.53 -54.83 14.56
C SER A 442 -5.37 -54.17 13.19
N GLN A 443 -4.12 -54.02 12.71
CA GLN A 443 -3.67 -54.46 11.37
C GLN A 443 -2.17 -54.82 11.38
N PRO A 444 -1.73 -55.89 10.69
CA PRO A 444 -0.33 -56.29 10.61
C PRO A 444 0.36 -55.68 9.38
N SER A 445 1.61 -55.23 9.56
CA SER A 445 2.55 -54.93 8.49
C SER A 445 3.71 -55.91 8.59
N SER A 446 3.82 -56.81 7.63
CA SER A 446 5.00 -57.64 7.42
C SER A 446 5.61 -57.26 6.08
N GLN A 447 6.88 -56.85 6.14
CA GLN A 447 7.79 -56.80 5.00
C GLN A 447 7.96 -58.20 4.40
N PRO A 448 8.49 -58.30 3.17
CA PRO A 448 9.85 -58.82 3.13
C PRO A 448 10.79 -58.11 2.14
N LEU A 449 12.04 -58.08 2.58
CA LEU A 449 13.27 -57.87 1.83
C LEU A 449 13.67 -59.19 1.14
N VAL A 450 13.86 -59.16 -0.18
CA VAL A 450 14.80 -60.00 -0.97
C VAL A 450 14.89 -59.31 -2.34
N GLY A 451 16.05 -58.97 -2.89
CA GLY A 451 17.17 -59.85 -3.16
C GLY A 451 17.30 -59.95 -4.69
N PHE A 452 18.07 -59.03 -5.26
CA PHE A 452 18.32 -58.85 -6.69
C PHE A 452 19.13 -60.04 -7.24
N VAL A 453 18.64 -60.74 -8.28
CA VAL A 453 19.47 -61.54 -9.20
C VAL A 453 18.89 -61.44 -10.61
N ASN A 454 19.72 -60.92 -11.52
CA ASN A 454 19.53 -60.96 -12.96
C ASN A 454 20.11 -62.26 -13.52
N THR A 455 19.33 -63.05 -14.28
CA THR A 455 19.86 -63.91 -15.36
C THR A 455 18.81 -64.14 -16.45
N GLY A 456 19.09 -63.60 -17.64
CA GLY A 456 18.97 -64.24 -18.97
C GLY A 456 17.67 -64.89 -19.47
N ARG A 457 17.19 -64.34 -20.60
CA ARG A 457 16.53 -64.96 -21.78
C ARG A 457 15.20 -65.73 -21.59
N HIS A 458 14.14 -65.25 -22.26
CA HIS A 458 13.50 -65.92 -23.42
C HIS A 458 12.34 -65.08 -24.00
N ASP A 459 12.21 -65.15 -25.33
CA ASP A 459 11.18 -64.55 -26.18
C ASP A 459 9.75 -65.05 -25.91
N LEU A 460 8.76 -64.15 -26.03
CA LEU A 460 7.43 -64.28 -26.69
C LEU A 460 6.41 -63.28 -26.10
N PRO A 461 5.55 -62.63 -26.90
CA PRO A 461 4.53 -61.71 -26.39
C PRO A 461 3.31 -62.49 -25.89
N VAL A 462 3.09 -62.50 -24.58
CA VAL A 462 1.84 -62.99 -23.97
C VAL A 462 0.76 -61.92 -24.15
N GLN A 463 -0.31 -62.25 -24.89
CA GLN A 463 -1.52 -61.42 -24.95
C GLN A 463 -2.10 -61.25 -23.54
N PRO A 464 -2.45 -60.02 -23.11
CA PRO A 464 -3.08 -59.81 -21.82
C PRO A 464 -4.47 -60.44 -21.80
N ASP A 465 -4.73 -61.22 -20.75
CA ASP A 465 -6.01 -61.89 -20.49
C ASP A 465 -7.16 -60.86 -20.51
N VAL A 466 -8.13 -61.07 -21.41
CA VAL A 466 -9.26 -60.14 -21.67
C VAL A 466 -10.03 -59.84 -20.39
N GLN A 467 -10.04 -60.79 -19.45
CA GLN A 467 -10.72 -60.68 -18.17
C GLN A 467 -10.04 -59.67 -17.22
N MET A 468 -8.71 -59.61 -17.22
CA MET A 468 -7.93 -58.62 -16.45
C MET A 468 -8.11 -57.19 -16.98
N LEU A 469 -8.25 -57.05 -18.30
CA LEU A 469 -8.55 -55.77 -18.94
C LEU A 469 -9.96 -55.29 -18.59
N LEU A 470 -10.96 -56.15 -18.63
CA LEU A 470 -12.33 -55.86 -18.20
C LEU A 470 -12.37 -55.41 -16.74
N GLU A 471 -11.71 -56.13 -15.83
CA GLU A 471 -11.63 -55.72 -14.42
C GLU A 471 -10.94 -54.37 -14.24
N ARG A 472 -9.87 -54.10 -15.01
CA ARG A 472 -9.18 -52.82 -14.97
C ARG A 472 -10.07 -51.68 -15.48
N ILE A 473 -10.81 -51.90 -16.57
CA ILE A 473 -11.75 -50.94 -17.12
C ILE A 473 -12.85 -50.63 -16.10
N VAL A 474 -13.44 -51.63 -15.46
CA VAL A 474 -14.47 -51.44 -14.43
C VAL A 474 -13.93 -50.67 -13.23
N ARG A 475 -12.71 -50.96 -12.77
CA ARG A 475 -12.06 -50.20 -11.69
C ARG A 475 -11.82 -48.74 -12.09
N LEU A 476 -11.37 -48.50 -13.33
CA LEU A 476 -11.16 -47.16 -13.86
C LEU A 476 -12.48 -46.39 -14.02
N GLN A 477 -13.54 -47.02 -14.52
CA GLN A 477 -14.88 -46.43 -14.61
C GLN A 477 -15.43 -46.06 -13.24
N LYS A 478 -15.29 -46.92 -12.23
CA LYS A 478 -15.67 -46.60 -10.84
C LYS A 478 -14.84 -45.44 -10.27
N SER A 479 -13.54 -45.38 -10.57
CA SER A 479 -12.69 -44.27 -10.15
C SER A 479 -13.06 -42.96 -10.85
N LEU A 480 -13.39 -43.01 -12.13
CA LEU A 480 -13.85 -41.86 -12.91
C LEU A 480 -15.20 -41.35 -12.42
N ALA A 481 -16.16 -42.23 -12.12
CA ALA A 481 -17.45 -41.85 -11.54
C ALA A 481 -17.28 -41.10 -10.22
N ARG A 482 -16.47 -41.63 -9.29
CA ARG A 482 -16.17 -40.95 -8.01
C ARG A 482 -15.50 -39.60 -8.18
N LYS A 483 -14.62 -39.47 -9.19
CA LYS A 483 -13.97 -38.19 -9.51
C LYS A 483 -14.97 -37.20 -10.10
N LYS A 484 -15.91 -37.68 -10.93
CA LYS A 484 -16.99 -36.87 -11.48
C LYS A 484 -17.90 -36.34 -10.38
N ASP A 485 -18.40 -37.20 -9.49
CA ASP A 485 -19.22 -36.77 -8.34
C ASP A 485 -18.50 -35.72 -7.47
N LYS A 486 -17.17 -35.86 -7.34
CA LYS A 486 -16.37 -34.88 -6.60
C LYS A 486 -16.20 -33.56 -7.34
N LEU A 487 -16.08 -33.58 -8.67
CA LEU A 487 -16.07 -32.37 -9.50
C LEU A 487 -17.42 -31.66 -9.39
N ASP A 488 -18.52 -32.38 -9.58
CA ASP A 488 -19.88 -31.82 -9.48
C ASP A 488 -20.11 -31.15 -8.11
N PHE A 489 -19.67 -31.79 -7.01
CA PHE A 489 -19.72 -31.19 -5.67
C PHE A 489 -18.87 -29.91 -5.55
N LEU A 490 -17.67 -29.90 -6.12
CA LEU A 490 -16.79 -28.72 -6.06
C LEU A 490 -17.34 -27.57 -6.90
N GLU A 491 -17.93 -27.87 -8.06
CA GLU A 491 -18.59 -26.89 -8.92
C GLU A 491 -19.77 -26.23 -8.20
N GLU A 492 -20.60 -27.00 -7.51
CA GLU A 492 -21.70 -26.47 -6.69
C GLU A 492 -21.18 -25.61 -5.52
N HIS A 493 -20.11 -26.02 -4.84
CA HIS A 493 -19.50 -25.23 -3.77
C HIS A 493 -18.90 -23.92 -4.27
N VAL A 494 -18.21 -23.94 -5.42
CA VAL A 494 -17.70 -22.73 -6.07
C VAL A 494 -18.85 -21.81 -6.46
N GLY A 495 -19.96 -22.36 -6.97
CA GLY A 495 -21.18 -21.60 -7.26
C GLY A 495 -21.73 -20.86 -6.02
N HIS A 496 -21.82 -21.55 -4.88
CA HIS A 496 -22.23 -20.94 -3.60
C HIS A 496 -21.26 -19.83 -3.14
N LEU A 497 -19.95 -20.07 -3.21
CA LEU A 497 -18.95 -19.07 -2.84
C LEU A 497 -19.01 -17.82 -3.73
N LEU A 498 -19.24 -17.98 -5.03
CA LEU A 498 -19.41 -16.86 -5.95
C LEU A 498 -20.67 -16.03 -5.62
N LEU A 499 -21.76 -16.69 -5.23
CA LEU A 499 -22.98 -16.05 -4.77
C LEU A 499 -22.74 -15.23 -3.50
N GLU A 500 -22.04 -15.79 -2.51
CA GLU A 500 -21.67 -15.06 -1.30
C GLU A 500 -20.77 -13.87 -1.58
N LEU A 501 -19.79 -14.03 -2.48
CA LEU A 501 -18.85 -12.96 -2.83
C LEU A 501 -19.57 -11.82 -3.54
N LYS A 502 -20.50 -12.13 -4.46
CA LYS A 502 -21.39 -11.13 -5.07
C LYS A 502 -22.25 -10.42 -4.03
N ASN A 503 -22.81 -11.14 -3.06
CA ASN A 503 -23.65 -10.55 -2.03
C ASN A 503 -22.85 -9.63 -1.09
N LYS A 504 -21.67 -10.08 -0.64
CA LYS A 504 -20.73 -9.28 0.16
C LYS A 504 -20.25 -8.04 -0.60
N SER A 505 -19.92 -8.17 -1.89
CA SER A 505 -19.56 -7.02 -2.73
C SER A 505 -20.70 -6.01 -2.85
N ARG A 506 -21.93 -6.49 -3.04
CA ARG A 506 -23.11 -5.61 -3.11
C ARG A 506 -23.34 -4.87 -1.78
N ILE A 507 -23.12 -5.53 -0.65
CA ILE A 507 -23.18 -4.89 0.67
C ILE A 507 -22.11 -3.81 0.77
N ILE A 508 -20.84 -4.14 0.48
CA ILE A 508 -19.73 -3.19 0.53
C ILE A 508 -19.97 -1.99 -0.38
N GLN A 509 -20.41 -2.21 -1.62
CA GLN A 509 -20.76 -1.12 -2.54
C GLN A 509 -21.87 -0.22 -1.99
N ASN A 510 -22.89 -0.79 -1.34
CA ASN A 510 -23.95 -0.01 -0.71
C ASN A 510 -23.43 0.81 0.49
N TYR A 511 -22.53 0.24 1.29
CA TYR A 511 -21.88 0.96 2.40
C TYR A 511 -20.98 2.09 1.88
N VAL A 512 -20.16 1.83 0.86
CA VAL A 512 -19.28 2.83 0.24
C VAL A 512 -20.08 3.96 -0.42
N ALA A 513 -21.23 3.65 -1.02
CA ALA A 513 -22.10 4.67 -1.61
C ALA A 513 -22.87 5.50 -0.57
N ARG A 514 -22.99 5.02 0.67
CA ARG A 514 -23.73 5.68 1.76
C ARG A 514 -22.85 6.49 2.70
N GLU A 515 -21.60 6.09 2.92
CA GLU A 515 -20.70 6.76 3.86
C GLU A 515 -19.65 7.62 3.15
N GLU A 516 -19.40 8.83 3.68
CA GLU A 516 -18.41 9.76 3.13
C GLU A 516 -16.97 9.27 3.36
N ALA A 517 -16.08 9.58 2.41
CA ALA A 517 -14.68 9.22 2.45
C ALA A 517 -13.97 9.87 3.65
N GLY A 518 -13.79 9.10 4.73
CA GLY A 518 -13.20 9.57 5.99
C GLY A 518 -13.92 9.04 7.23
N ALA A 519 -15.20 8.68 7.13
CA ALA A 519 -15.99 8.15 8.26
C ALA A 519 -15.46 6.81 8.80
N LEU A 520 -14.73 6.08 7.95
CA LEU A 520 -14.13 4.77 8.27
C LEU A 520 -12.67 4.87 8.77
N ILE A 521 -12.10 6.08 8.88
CA ILE A 521 -10.76 6.25 9.45
C ILE A 521 -10.89 6.16 10.97
N PRO A 522 -10.36 5.12 11.64
CA PRO A 522 -10.32 5.07 13.09
C PRO A 522 -9.60 6.30 13.64
N SER A 523 -10.15 6.89 14.70
CA SER A 523 -9.62 8.08 15.37
C SER A 523 -8.15 7.95 15.82
N SER A 524 -7.63 6.72 15.98
CA SER A 524 -6.21 6.49 16.22
C SER A 524 -5.31 6.85 15.03
N MET A 525 -5.78 6.69 13.78
CA MET A 525 -5.02 7.11 12.60
C MET A 525 -5.01 8.63 12.44
N ASP A 526 -6.08 9.32 12.83
CA ASP A 526 -6.11 10.78 12.81
C ASP A 526 -5.17 11.37 13.87
N CYS A 527 -5.17 10.81 15.09
CA CYS A 527 -4.19 11.18 16.12
C CYS A 527 -2.74 10.96 15.64
N ASN A 528 -2.45 9.82 15.01
CA ASN A 528 -1.11 9.52 14.51
C ASN A 528 -0.68 10.42 13.35
N LYS A 529 -1.62 10.79 12.45
CA LYS A 529 -1.36 11.79 11.39
C LYS A 529 -1.09 13.17 11.97
N GLU A 530 -1.86 13.57 12.97
CA GLU A 530 -1.68 14.84 13.67
C GLU A 530 -0.33 14.88 14.42
N GLU A 531 0.07 13.77 15.06
CA GLU A 531 1.39 13.64 15.67
C GLU A 531 2.52 13.67 14.65
N LEU A 532 2.39 12.98 13.51
CA LEU A 532 3.38 13.04 12.42
C LEU A 532 3.50 14.44 11.82
N ALA A 533 2.36 15.13 11.63
CA ALA A 533 2.31 16.48 11.10
C ALA A 533 2.90 17.50 12.08
N ARG A 534 2.72 17.30 13.40
CA ARG A 534 3.28 18.18 14.44
C ARG A 534 4.76 17.95 14.70
N ARG A 535 5.22 16.70 14.72
CA ARG A 535 6.62 16.38 15.04
C ARG A 535 7.53 16.49 13.83
N GLY A 536 7.00 16.36 12.61
CA GLY A 536 7.80 16.15 11.42
C GLY A 536 8.51 14.80 11.51
N GLY A 537 8.54 14.03 10.42
CA GLY A 537 9.24 12.74 10.42
C GLY A 537 10.74 12.89 10.73
N ILE A 538 11.44 11.78 10.90
CA ILE A 538 12.88 11.72 11.20
C ILE A 538 13.73 12.57 10.22
N MET A 539 13.29 12.75 8.98
CA MET A 539 13.96 13.63 8.02
C MET A 539 13.85 15.12 8.39
N ALA A 540 12.72 15.55 8.97
CA ALA A 540 12.53 16.93 9.42
C ALA A 540 13.45 17.27 10.60
N SER A 541 13.76 16.31 11.48
CA SER A 541 14.70 16.50 12.59
C SER A 541 16.17 16.44 12.16
N VAL A 542 16.50 15.77 11.04
CA VAL A 542 17.86 15.76 10.46
C VAL A 542 18.20 17.08 9.77
N PHE A 543 17.24 17.74 9.12
CA PHE A 543 17.46 19.02 8.43
C PHE A 543 16.99 20.25 9.23
N GLY A 544 16.25 20.05 10.33
CA GLY A 544 15.80 21.09 11.24
C GLY A 544 16.83 21.40 12.32
N SER A 545 17.01 22.67 12.65
CA SER A 545 18.00 23.16 13.64
C SER A 545 17.68 22.82 15.11
N GLN A 546 16.60 22.08 15.39
CA GLN A 546 16.22 21.61 16.73
C GLN A 546 16.09 20.09 16.78
N PRO A 547 16.78 19.40 17.71
CA PRO A 547 16.58 17.98 17.94
C PRO A 547 15.25 17.77 18.68
N LEU A 548 14.16 17.65 17.91
CA LEU A 548 12.82 17.43 18.45
C LEU A 548 12.56 15.96 18.82
N ASP A 549 13.45 15.04 18.44
CA ASP A 549 13.25 13.60 18.61
C ASP A 549 14.34 12.97 19.49
N ALA A 550 13.93 12.41 20.63
CA ALA A 550 14.82 11.75 21.60
C ALA A 550 15.47 10.46 21.04
N GLY A 551 14.94 9.94 19.93
CA GLY A 551 15.51 8.81 19.19
C GLY A 551 16.59 9.19 18.17
N MET A 552 16.80 10.49 17.90
CA MET A 552 17.80 10.95 16.94
C MET A 552 19.19 11.00 17.58
N THR A 553 19.84 9.84 17.65
CA THR A 553 21.21 9.72 18.18
C THR A 553 22.24 10.14 17.12
N LEU A 554 23.41 10.60 17.58
CA LEU A 554 24.55 10.92 16.71
C LEU A 554 24.99 9.71 15.87
N GLU A 555 24.82 8.50 16.40
CA GLU A 555 25.15 7.27 15.69
C GLU A 555 24.22 7.03 14.49
N LEU A 556 22.91 7.24 14.69
CA LEU A 556 21.92 7.13 13.62
C LEU A 556 22.11 8.22 12.56
N SER A 557 22.50 9.44 12.94
CA SER A 557 22.77 10.52 11.97
C SER A 557 24.01 10.23 11.12
N LEU A 558 25.06 9.66 11.72
CA LEU A 558 26.25 9.24 10.99
C LEU A 558 25.97 8.05 10.07
N GLU A 559 25.12 7.11 10.49
CA GLU A 559 24.70 5.98 9.65
C GLU A 559 23.86 6.43 8.46
N MET A 560 22.90 7.35 8.68
CA MET A 560 22.10 7.93 7.59
C MET A 560 22.97 8.69 6.59
N ASN A 561 23.93 9.50 7.06
CA ASN A 561 24.87 10.19 6.18
C ASN A 561 25.74 9.22 5.38
N ARG A 562 26.24 8.14 5.99
CA ARG A 562 26.99 7.09 5.26
C ARG A 562 26.12 6.44 4.18
N LYS A 563 24.87 6.12 4.48
CA LYS A 563 23.93 5.53 3.50
C LYS A 563 23.61 6.49 2.37
N LEU A 564 23.36 7.77 2.67
CA LEU A 564 23.14 8.80 1.65
C LEU A 564 24.37 9.01 0.77
N GLN A 565 25.56 9.00 1.36
CA GLN A 565 26.82 9.10 0.62
C GLN A 565 27.00 7.91 -0.33
N LEU A 566 26.74 6.68 0.12
CA LEU A 566 26.80 5.49 -0.75
C LEU A 566 25.82 5.57 -1.93
N VAL A 567 24.60 6.04 -1.70
CA VAL A 567 23.61 6.24 -2.78
C VAL A 567 24.07 7.31 -3.77
N LEU A 568 24.67 8.39 -3.28
CA LEU A 568 25.25 9.45 -4.11
C LEU A 568 26.41 8.93 -4.95
N GLU A 569 27.33 8.17 -4.35
CA GLU A 569 28.46 7.54 -5.04
C GLU A 569 28.00 6.56 -6.12
N ASP A 570 27.01 5.70 -5.83
CA ASP A 570 26.42 4.76 -6.81
C ASP A 570 25.69 5.51 -7.95
N THR A 571 24.96 6.57 -7.61
CA THR A 571 24.25 7.40 -8.62
C THR A 571 25.23 8.14 -9.51
N LEU A 572 26.32 8.68 -8.95
CA LEU A 572 27.38 9.32 -9.73
C LEU A 572 28.08 8.31 -10.64
N LEU A 573 28.40 7.10 -10.14
CA LEU A 573 29.00 6.05 -10.94
C LEU A 573 28.10 5.65 -12.12
N LYS A 574 26.80 5.44 -11.87
CA LYS A 574 25.81 5.15 -12.93
C LYS A 574 25.74 6.27 -13.97
N ASN A 575 25.73 7.53 -13.54
CA ASN A 575 25.73 8.66 -14.47
C ASN A 575 27.01 8.73 -15.31
N ILE A 576 28.17 8.40 -14.75
CA ILE A 576 29.43 8.32 -15.50
C ILE A 576 29.33 7.21 -16.56
N THR A 577 28.87 6.01 -16.19
CA THR A 577 28.70 4.89 -17.12
C THR A 577 27.67 5.20 -18.22
N LEU A 578 26.56 5.86 -17.88
CA LEU A 578 25.57 6.31 -18.86
C LEU A 578 26.14 7.36 -19.82
N LYS A 579 27.02 8.24 -19.33
CA LYS A 579 27.70 9.22 -20.19
C LYS A 579 28.66 8.53 -21.16
N GLU A 580 29.44 7.55 -20.71
CA GLU A 580 30.31 6.74 -21.58
C GLU A 580 29.52 5.95 -22.64
N SER A 581 28.37 5.36 -22.27
CA SER A 581 27.51 4.68 -23.23
C SER A 581 26.88 5.63 -24.25
N MET A 582 26.50 6.84 -23.82
CA MET A 582 26.04 7.89 -24.72
C MET A 582 27.14 8.37 -25.67
N ASP A 583 28.37 8.54 -25.18
CA ASP A 583 29.51 8.97 -26.00
C ASP A 583 29.89 7.89 -27.05
N THR A 584 29.86 6.61 -26.67
CA THR A 584 30.10 5.49 -27.61
C THR A 584 29.00 5.39 -28.67
N LEU A 585 27.72 5.52 -28.28
CA LEU A 585 26.61 5.59 -29.23
C LEU A 585 26.75 6.81 -30.15
N GLY A 586 27.15 7.96 -29.62
CA GLY A 586 27.42 9.17 -30.40
C GLY A 586 28.53 8.97 -31.43
N GLN A 587 29.60 8.27 -31.07
CA GLN A 587 30.69 7.92 -32.00
C GLN A 587 30.21 6.95 -33.09
N GLU A 588 29.39 5.96 -32.76
CA GLU A 588 28.85 5.03 -33.75
C GLU A 588 27.86 5.73 -34.70
N ILE A 589 27.01 6.62 -34.19
CA ILE A 589 26.15 7.48 -35.01
C ILE A 589 27.01 8.35 -35.94
N ALA A 590 28.08 8.97 -35.43
CA ALA A 590 28.98 9.78 -36.26
C ALA A 590 29.74 8.95 -37.31
N ARG A 591 30.04 7.69 -37.02
CA ARG A 591 30.63 6.73 -37.96
C ARG A 591 29.62 6.32 -39.04
N LEU A 592 28.40 5.95 -38.66
CA LEU A 592 27.32 5.60 -39.58
C LEU A 592 26.92 6.79 -40.47
N THR A 593 26.88 7.99 -39.91
CA THR A 593 26.61 9.24 -40.66
C THR A 593 27.74 9.54 -41.65
N ARG A 594 29.00 9.25 -41.30
CA ARG A 594 30.13 9.35 -42.24
C ARG A 594 30.08 8.26 -43.32
N ALA A 595 29.65 7.06 -42.99
CA ALA A 595 29.47 5.97 -43.96
C ALA A 595 28.32 6.23 -44.93
N SER A 596 27.21 6.84 -44.47
CA SER A 596 26.07 7.19 -45.32
C SER A 596 26.29 8.44 -46.18
N SER A 597 27.23 9.30 -45.81
CA SER A 597 27.61 10.50 -46.58
C SER A 597 28.76 10.27 -47.56
N ALA A 598 29.35 9.07 -47.61
CA ALA A 598 30.31 8.71 -48.64
C ALA A 598 29.55 8.48 -49.97
N PRO A 599 29.78 9.28 -51.03
CA PRO A 599 29.08 9.10 -52.29
C PRO A 599 29.54 7.80 -52.94
N ASP A 600 28.57 6.99 -53.39
CA ASP A 600 28.78 5.78 -54.18
C ASP A 600 29.81 6.04 -55.28
N ARG A 601 30.99 5.43 -55.15
CA ARG A 601 31.92 5.33 -56.28
C ARG A 601 31.30 4.36 -57.29
N PRO A 602 31.03 4.78 -58.53
CA PRO A 602 30.58 3.85 -59.55
C PRO A 602 31.71 2.86 -59.87
N ARG A 603 31.31 1.63 -60.15
CA ARG A 603 32.15 0.47 -60.45
C ARG A 603 33.11 0.69 -61.61
#